data_AF-A0A3P7IXL6-F1
#
_entry.id   AF-A0A3P7IXL6-F1
#
_cell.length_a   1.000
_cell.length_b   1.000
_cell.length_c   1.000
_cell.angle_alpha   90.00
_cell.angle_beta   90.00
_cell.angle_gamma   90.00
#
_symmetry.space_group_name_H-M   'P 1'
#
loop_
_entity.id
_entity.type
_entity.pdbx_description
1 polymer ?
#
loop_
_entity_poly.entity_id
_entity_poly.type
_entity_poly.pdbx_seq_one_letter_code
_entity_poly.pdbx_strand_id
1 'polypeptide(L)'
;MYRLFALAILLAGEVIGKEKCRIGDDCASCIIAQEGDKCTEETTSESLYCDPKTKKADLHENAFLICNLVKNKLERKICGNGQYFIDGKCRTGHIRYKRQGIAGSGRV
;
A
#
# COMPACT_ATOMS: atom_id res chain seq x y z
N MET A 1 12.90 -26.49 -52.93
CA MET A 1 13.09 -25.14 -52.35
C MET A 1 12.34 -25.10 -51.03
N TYR A 2 13.03 -25.35 -49.90
CA TYR A 2 12.40 -25.39 -48.58
C TYR A 2 12.28 -23.98 -48.01
N ARG A 3 11.03 -23.50 -47.83
CA ARG A 3 10.74 -22.26 -47.11
C ARG A 3 10.65 -22.58 -45.62
N LEU A 4 11.73 -22.33 -44.88
CA LEU A 4 11.74 -22.37 -43.41
C LEU A 4 11.04 -21.12 -42.88
N PHE A 5 9.80 -21.29 -42.41
CA PHE A 5 9.13 -20.30 -41.58
C PHE A 5 9.70 -20.39 -40.17
N ALA A 6 10.57 -19.45 -39.80
CA ALA A 6 11.01 -19.28 -38.43
C ALA A 6 9.86 -18.65 -37.61
N LEU A 7 9.19 -19.47 -36.81
CA LEU A 7 8.25 -19.01 -35.78
C LEU A 7 9.07 -18.51 -34.58
N ALA A 8 9.27 -17.20 -34.50
CA ALA A 8 9.81 -16.55 -33.31
C ALA A 8 8.69 -16.44 -32.27
N ILE A 9 8.70 -17.33 -31.28
CA ILE A 9 7.81 -17.26 -30.12
C ILE A 9 8.36 -16.17 -29.18
N LEU A 10 7.74 -15.00 -29.20
CA LEU A 10 7.95 -13.93 -28.23
C LEU A 10 7.41 -14.38 -26.86
N LEU A 11 8.32 -14.78 -25.96
CA LEU A 11 8.02 -14.92 -24.53
C LEU A 11 7.91 -13.50 -23.93
N ALA A 12 6.73 -12.88 -24.03
CA ALA A 12 6.38 -11.73 -23.23
C ALA A 12 6.12 -12.22 -21.80
N GLY A 13 7.16 -12.24 -20.95
CA GLY A 13 6.98 -12.39 -19.52
C GLY A 13 6.32 -11.12 -18.97
N GLU A 14 5.02 -11.18 -18.71
CA GLU A 14 4.35 -10.15 -17.92
C GLU A 14 4.95 -10.15 -16.52
N VAL A 15 5.75 -9.13 -16.22
CA VAL A 15 6.08 -8.79 -14.84
C VAL A 15 4.81 -8.17 -14.25
N ILE A 16 3.89 -9.03 -13.77
CA ILE A 16 2.74 -8.58 -12.99
C ILE A 16 3.30 -8.09 -11.64
N GLY A 17 3.75 -6.83 -11.61
CA GLY A 17 4.10 -6.16 -10.37
C GLY A 17 2.84 -6.09 -9.50
N LYS A 18 2.87 -6.72 -8.33
CA LYS A 18 1.77 -6.65 -7.37
C LYS A 18 1.44 -5.20 -7.05
N GLU A 19 0.16 -4.85 -7.08
CA GLU A 19 -0.30 -3.51 -6.73
C GLU A 19 -0.02 -3.17 -5.26
N LYS A 20 -0.03 -1.88 -4.92
CA LYS A 20 0.11 -1.43 -3.53
C LYS A 20 -1.15 -1.79 -2.73
N CYS A 21 -0.96 -2.29 -1.51
CA CYS A 21 -2.07 -2.67 -0.64
C CYS A 21 -2.96 -1.49 -0.25
N ARG A 22 -4.26 -1.76 -0.14
CA ARG A 22 -5.27 -0.93 0.53
C ARG A 22 -5.71 -1.63 1.82
N ILE A 23 -6.35 -0.89 2.72
CA ILE A 23 -6.88 -1.45 3.97
C ILE A 23 -7.88 -2.57 3.65
N GLY A 24 -7.70 -3.72 4.30
CA GLY A 24 -8.54 -4.90 4.17
C GLY A 24 -8.14 -5.88 3.05
N ASP A 25 -7.19 -5.50 2.19
CA ASP A 25 -6.63 -6.38 1.18
C ASP A 25 -5.87 -7.55 1.84
N ASP A 26 -5.84 -8.69 1.16
CA ASP A 26 -4.99 -9.81 1.56
C ASP A 26 -3.51 -9.45 1.34
N CYS A 27 -2.69 -9.55 2.38
CA CYS A 27 -1.28 -9.19 2.27
C CYS A 27 -0.50 -10.06 1.27
N ALA A 28 -1.02 -11.22 0.89
CA ALA A 28 -0.39 -12.08 -0.11
C ALA A 28 -0.59 -11.56 -1.55
N SER A 29 -1.61 -10.73 -1.81
CA SER A 29 -1.93 -10.27 -3.17
C SER A 29 -1.32 -8.91 -3.53
N CYS A 30 -0.82 -8.16 -2.55
CA CYS A 30 -0.35 -6.78 -2.74
C CYS A 30 1.00 -6.51 -2.05
N ILE A 31 1.57 -5.33 -2.28
CA ILE A 31 2.80 -4.86 -1.62
C ILE A 31 2.46 -3.74 -0.66
N ILE A 32 2.84 -3.90 0.61
CA ILE A 32 2.73 -2.84 1.61
C ILE A 32 3.91 -1.89 1.42
N ALA A 33 3.63 -0.60 1.21
CA ALA A 33 4.66 0.42 1.18
C ALA A 33 5.27 0.59 2.58
N GLN A 34 6.59 0.67 2.65
CA GLN A 34 7.34 0.73 3.90
C GLN A 34 8.39 1.84 3.88
N GLU A 35 8.92 2.14 5.06
CA GLU A 35 10.06 3.04 5.20
C GLU A 35 11.27 2.51 4.43
N GLY A 36 11.92 3.39 3.68
CA GLY A 36 13.08 3.07 2.86
C GLY A 36 12.76 2.70 1.41
N ASP A 37 11.49 2.44 1.07
CA ASP A 37 11.06 2.22 -0.30
C ASP A 37 11.38 3.43 -1.19
N LYS A 38 11.73 3.16 -2.45
CA LYS A 38 12.05 4.24 -3.40
C LYS A 38 10.81 5.07 -3.73
N CYS A 39 11.00 6.38 -3.78
CA CYS A 39 10.00 7.32 -4.24
C CYS A 39 10.69 8.47 -5.00
N THR A 40 10.03 8.99 -6.02
CA THR A 40 10.56 10.05 -6.90
C THR A 40 9.68 11.29 -6.93
N GLU A 41 8.50 11.23 -6.32
CA GLU A 41 7.49 12.28 -6.34
C GLU A 41 7.02 12.58 -4.92
N GLU A 42 6.63 13.84 -4.71
CA GLU A 42 6.08 14.28 -3.44
C GLU A 42 4.78 13.53 -3.17
N THR A 43 4.83 12.63 -2.20
CA THR A 43 3.73 11.72 -1.87
C THR A 43 3.61 11.65 -0.37
N THR A 44 2.36 11.69 0.11
CA THR A 44 2.00 11.40 1.49
C THR A 44 0.94 10.32 1.49
N SER A 45 1.16 9.25 2.23
CA SER A 45 0.23 8.11 2.28
C SER A 45 0.09 7.55 3.68
N GLU A 46 -1.01 6.83 3.89
CA GLU A 46 -1.24 6.04 5.10
C GLU A 46 -0.11 5.01 5.31
N SER A 47 0.30 4.80 6.57
CA SER A 47 1.27 3.75 6.92
C SER A 47 0.50 2.47 7.22
N LEU A 48 0.59 1.49 6.33
CA LEU A 48 -0.09 0.20 6.48
C LEU A 48 0.84 -0.86 7.08
N TYR A 49 0.24 -1.88 7.69
CA TYR A 49 0.90 -3.11 8.13
C TYR A 49 0.03 -4.33 7.82
N CYS A 50 0.61 -5.52 7.83
CA CYS A 50 -0.17 -6.75 7.72
C CYS A 50 -0.55 -7.25 9.12
N ASP A 51 -1.85 -7.32 9.42
CA ASP A 51 -2.31 -7.87 10.69
C ASP A 51 -1.97 -9.37 10.75
N PRO A 52 -1.18 -9.82 11.74
CA PRO A 52 -0.74 -11.21 11.81
C PRO A 52 -1.89 -12.19 12.08
N LYS A 53 -3.01 -11.73 12.65
CA LYS A 53 -4.19 -12.54 12.98
C LYS A 53 -5.12 -12.68 11.78
N THR A 54 -5.44 -11.59 11.10
CA THR A 54 -6.40 -11.61 9.97
C THR A 54 -5.73 -11.81 8.60
N LYS A 55 -4.40 -11.63 8.52
CA LYS A 55 -3.62 -11.61 7.27
C LYS A 55 -4.07 -10.54 6.28
N LYS A 56 -4.73 -9.50 6.78
CA LYS A 56 -5.20 -8.36 6.00
C LYS A 56 -4.35 -7.12 6.29
N ALA A 57 -4.20 -6.27 5.28
CA ALA A 57 -3.58 -4.98 5.45
C ALA A 57 -4.45 -4.09 6.35
N ASP A 58 -3.84 -3.45 7.34
CA ASP A 58 -4.47 -2.56 8.29
C ASP A 58 -3.59 -1.31 8.51
N LEU A 59 -4.10 -0.30 9.21
CA LEU A 59 -3.51 1.03 9.33
C LEU A 59 -2.82 1.24 10.68
N HIS A 60 -1.61 1.81 10.66
CA HIS A 60 -1.07 2.50 11.83
C HIS A 60 -1.75 3.86 12.00
N GLU A 61 -2.79 3.93 12.83
CA GLU A 61 -3.69 5.11 12.92
C GLU A 61 -2.96 6.44 13.21
N ASN A 62 -1.80 6.40 13.88
CA ASN A 62 -1.00 7.57 14.23
C ASN A 62 0.25 7.74 13.35
N ALA A 63 0.39 7.04 12.23
CA ALA A 63 1.57 7.10 11.39
C ALA A 63 1.26 7.19 9.90
N PHE A 64 2.18 7.79 9.16
CA PHE A 64 2.10 8.00 7.73
C PHE A 64 3.47 7.89 7.07
N LEU A 65 3.48 7.72 5.75
CA LEU A 65 4.68 7.72 4.93
C LEU A 65 4.71 9.02 4.13
N ILE A 66 5.89 9.61 4.03
CA ILE A 66 6.15 10.77 3.19
C ILE A 66 7.42 10.53 2.37
N CYS A 67 7.41 10.92 1.10
CA CYS A 67 8.62 10.85 0.29
C CYS A 67 9.63 11.93 0.70
N ASN A 68 10.81 11.52 1.16
CA ASN A 68 11.96 12.40 1.24
C ASN A 68 12.63 12.45 -0.13
N LEU A 69 12.37 13.52 -0.90
CA LEU A 69 12.91 13.72 -2.24
C LEU A 69 14.43 13.90 -2.28
N VAL A 70 15.05 14.37 -1.19
CA VAL A 70 16.51 14.46 -1.10
C VAL A 70 17.14 13.06 -1.06
N LYS A 71 16.48 12.13 -0.36
CA LYS A 71 16.94 10.74 -0.22
C LYS A 71 16.32 9.80 -1.27
N ASN A 72 15.32 10.25 -2.02
CA ASN A 72 14.45 9.45 -2.89
C ASN A 72 13.88 8.21 -2.19
N LYS A 73 13.49 8.36 -0.92
CA LYS A 73 12.99 7.27 -0.07
C LYS A 73 11.80 7.68 0.76
N LEU A 74 10.87 6.76 0.98
CA LEU A 74 9.79 6.92 1.93
C LEU A 74 10.36 6.97 3.35
N GLU A 75 9.96 7.99 4.10
CA GLU A 75 10.19 8.10 5.53
C GLU A 75 8.88 7.90 6.27
N ARG A 76 8.91 7.13 7.36
CA ARG A 76 7.76 7.00 8.25
C ARG A 76 7.77 8.14 9.26
N LYS A 77 6.63 8.78 9.42
CA LYS A 77 6.38 9.85 10.40
C LYS A 77 5.25 9.44 11.32
N ILE A 78 5.32 9.90 12.55
CA ILE A 78 4.32 9.65 13.59
C ILE A 78 3.68 11.00 13.93
N CYS A 79 2.36 11.05 14.02
CA CYS A 79 1.63 12.21 14.49
C CYS A 79 1.92 12.48 15.98
N GLY A 80 1.59 13.69 16.47
CA GLY A 80 1.75 14.02 17.88
C GLY A 80 0.92 13.11 18.80
N ASN A 81 1.24 13.13 20.10
CA ASN A 81 0.50 12.34 21.09
C ASN A 81 -1.01 12.69 21.06
N GLY A 82 -1.85 11.66 20.98
CA GLY A 82 -3.31 11.81 20.88
C GLY A 82 -3.80 12.32 19.52
N GLN A 83 -2.92 12.42 18.52
CA GLN A 83 -3.26 12.72 17.14
C GLN A 83 -3.23 11.48 16.27
N TYR A 84 -4.02 11.54 15.21
CA TYR A 84 -4.16 10.49 14.22
C TYR A 84 -3.98 11.07 12.82
N PHE A 85 -3.51 10.26 11.89
CA PHE A 85 -3.34 10.66 10.50
C PHE A 85 -4.64 10.42 9.72
N ILE A 86 -5.31 11.51 9.32
CA ILE A 86 -6.61 11.49 8.63
C ILE A 86 -6.57 12.48 7.47
N ASP A 87 -6.89 12.00 6.26
CA ASP A 87 -6.98 12.81 5.04
C ASP A 87 -5.73 13.67 4.79
N GLY A 88 -4.55 13.07 4.92
CA GLY A 88 -3.28 13.75 4.67
C GLY A 88 -2.75 14.62 5.82
N LYS A 89 -3.42 14.68 6.98
CA LYS A 89 -3.03 15.55 8.09
C LYS A 89 -3.14 14.87 9.45
N CYS A 90 -2.25 15.23 10.37
CA CYS A 90 -2.38 14.85 11.78
C CYS A 90 -3.48 15.70 12.45
N ARG A 91 -4.47 15.04 13.06
CA ARG A 91 -5.61 15.68 13.72
C ARG A 91 -5.82 15.12 15.12
N THR A 92 -6.21 15.96 16.06
CA THR A 92 -6.63 15.56 17.41
C THR A 92 -8.12 15.22 17.39
N GLY A 93 -8.52 14.12 18.01
CA GLY A 93 -9.94 13.78 18.19
C GLY A 93 -10.22 12.29 18.36
N HIS A 94 -11.41 11.96 18.88
CA HIS A 94 -11.89 10.59 18.90
C HIS A 94 -12.22 10.13 17.47
N ILE A 95 -11.36 9.28 16.88
CA ILE A 95 -11.72 8.56 15.67
C ILE A 95 -12.84 7.56 16.04
N ARG A 96 -14.11 7.98 15.85
CA ARG A 96 -15.23 7.04 15.71
C ARG A 96 -15.21 6.34 14.34
N TYR A 97 -14.40 6.83 13.41
CA TYR A 97 -14.18 6.28 12.08
C TYR A 97 -13.17 5.13 12.11
N LYS A 98 -13.36 4.11 12.95
CA LYS A 98 -12.89 2.78 12.55
C LYS A 98 -13.78 2.43 11.37
N ARG A 99 -13.31 2.81 10.17
CA ARG A 99 -13.88 2.52 8.86
C ARG A 99 -14.55 1.16 8.98
N GLN A 100 -15.89 1.15 9.01
CA GLN A 100 -16.68 -0.08 9.07
C GLN A 100 -16.01 -1.01 8.07
N GLY A 101 -15.46 -2.12 8.59
CA GLY A 101 -14.68 -3.04 7.80
C GLY A 101 -15.41 -3.27 6.49
N ILE A 102 -14.70 -3.23 5.36
CA ILE A 102 -15.24 -3.57 4.04
C ILE A 102 -16.27 -4.65 4.27
N ALA A 103 -17.55 -4.26 4.17
CA ALA A 103 -18.63 -5.09 4.63
C ALA A 103 -18.43 -6.40 3.91
N GLY A 104 -18.15 -7.46 4.67
CA GLY A 104 -18.16 -8.80 4.12
C GLY A 104 -19.47 -8.91 3.37
N SER A 105 -19.40 -9.23 2.09
CA SER A 105 -20.55 -9.41 1.22
C SER A 105 -21.56 -10.26 1.98
N GLY A 106 -22.57 -9.61 2.55
CA GLY A 106 -23.69 -10.26 3.18
C GLY A 106 -24.45 -10.91 2.05
N ARG A 107 -24.18 -12.19 1.80
CA ARG A 107 -25.19 -13.05 1.18
C ARG A 107 -26.25 -13.26 2.25
N VAL A 108 -27.30 -12.44 2.16
CA VAL A 108 -28.63 -12.74 2.71
C VAL A 108 -29.25 -13.85 1.86
#